data_AF-A0A924LT54-F1
#
_entry.id   AF-A0A924LT54-F1
#
_cell.length_a   1.000
_cell.length_b   1.000
_cell.length_c   1.000
_cell.angle_alpha   90.00
_cell.angle_beta   90.00
_cell.angle_gamma   90.00
#
_symmetry.space_group_name_H-M   'P 1'
#
loop_
_entity.id
_entity.type
_entity.pdbx_description
1 polymer ?
#
loop_
_entity_poly.entity_id
_entity_poly.type
_entity_poly.pdbx_seq_one_letter_code
_entity_poly.pdbx_strand_id
1 'polypeptide(L)'
;MKKILIKSIKELEQYKQNPGSIQFYRGESRSYDTPMMSGIYRNADGLSINELQKRETKYFNLFKKKVVSKDIIAQDPFPNQLEFYKEWFWLFQAQHLGLKTRLIDFTVDMKIALLFAVNQWKDDNENGRFWIFNCGEDIKITESKYKKYSIQTL
;
A
#
# COMPACT_ATOMS: atom_id res chain seq x y z
N MET A 1 -12.91 14.11 -6.43
CA MET A 1 -11.64 13.55 -6.98
C MET A 1 -11.64 13.77 -8.48
N LYS A 2 -10.66 14.52 -9.03
CA LYS A 2 -10.59 14.82 -10.46
C LYS A 2 -10.04 13.61 -11.21
N LYS A 3 -10.76 13.13 -12.23
CA LYS A 3 -10.30 12.04 -13.12
C LYS A 3 -9.84 12.65 -14.44
N ILE A 4 -8.70 12.18 -14.94
CA ILE A 4 -8.11 12.62 -16.20
C ILE A 4 -7.66 11.36 -16.93
N LEU A 5 -8.00 11.25 -18.21
CA LEU A 5 -7.47 10.20 -19.07
C LEU A 5 -6.08 10.60 -19.52
N ILE A 6 -5.08 9.76 -19.24
CA ILE A 6 -3.69 9.97 -19.64
C ILE A 6 -3.37 8.96 -20.73
N LYS A 7 -2.88 9.44 -21.88
CA LYS A 7 -2.58 8.61 -23.06
C LYS A 7 -1.10 8.32 -23.24
N SER A 8 -0.23 9.02 -22.51
CA SER A 8 1.22 8.82 -22.60
C SER A 8 1.95 9.16 -21.30
N ILE A 9 3.16 8.62 -21.14
CA ILE A 9 4.05 8.94 -20.01
C ILE A 9 4.40 10.43 -20.00
N LYS A 10 4.62 11.03 -21.18
CA LYS A 10 4.92 12.46 -21.32
C LYS A 10 3.79 13.34 -20.78
N GLU A 11 2.54 12.93 -21.00
CA GLU A 11 1.36 13.61 -20.46
C GLU A 11 1.28 13.43 -18.93
N LEU A 12 1.58 12.24 -18.41
CA LEU A 12 1.63 11.99 -16.96
C LEU A 12 2.66 12.89 -16.25
N GLU A 13 3.85 13.05 -16.84
CA GLU A 13 4.93 13.85 -16.26
C GLU A 13 4.56 15.32 -16.05
N GLN A 14 3.62 15.86 -16.82
CA GLN A 14 3.11 17.23 -16.65
C GLN A 14 2.37 17.40 -15.31
N TYR A 15 1.84 16.32 -14.74
CA TYR A 15 1.12 16.33 -13.46
C TYR A 15 2.02 16.14 -12.23
N LYS A 16 3.32 15.89 -12.43
CA LYS A 16 4.33 15.73 -11.37
C LYS A 16 4.72 17.06 -10.71
N GLN A 17 4.37 18.19 -11.32
CA GLN A 17 4.92 19.50 -10.98
C GLN A 17 4.02 20.29 -10.02
N ASN A 18 3.79 19.78 -8.82
CA ASN A 18 3.22 20.61 -7.74
C ASN A 18 4.33 20.99 -6.74
N PRO A 19 5.09 22.08 -7.02
CA PRO A 19 6.23 22.48 -6.21
C PRO A 19 5.75 22.85 -4.80
N GLY A 20 6.13 22.05 -3.80
CA GLY A 20 5.71 22.21 -2.40
C GLY A 20 4.94 21.03 -1.80
N SER A 21 4.67 19.97 -2.56
CA SER A 21 4.02 18.76 -2.02
C SER A 21 4.88 17.50 -2.20
N ILE A 22 4.88 16.62 -1.20
CA ILE A 22 5.37 15.25 -1.42
C ILE A 22 4.26 14.48 -2.14
N GLN A 23 4.60 13.91 -3.28
CA GLN A 23 3.66 13.13 -4.07
C GLN A 23 3.86 11.64 -3.81
N PHE A 24 2.77 10.96 -3.46
CA PHE A 24 2.70 9.51 -3.37
C PHE A 24 1.86 8.98 -4.51
N TYR A 25 2.30 7.88 -5.08
CA TYR A 25 1.71 7.28 -6.27
C TYR A 25 1.22 5.87 -5.98
N ARG A 26 0.13 5.48 -6.65
CA ARG A 26 -0.36 4.11 -6.63
C ARG A 26 -0.88 3.72 -8.01
N GLY A 27 -0.51 2.52 -8.46
CA GLY A 27 -1.09 1.90 -9.64
C GLY A 27 -2.12 0.85 -9.27
N GLU A 28 -3.19 0.80 -10.05
CA GLU A 28 -4.16 -0.28 -10.07
C GLU A 28 -4.28 -0.77 -11.51
N SER A 29 -4.14 -2.07 -11.74
CA SER A 29 -4.07 -2.62 -13.11
C SER A 29 -5.34 -2.50 -13.92
N ARG A 30 -6.46 -2.23 -13.25
CA ARG A 30 -7.78 -2.12 -13.86
C ARG A 30 -8.70 -1.21 -13.07
N SER A 31 -9.89 -1.04 -13.61
CA SER A 31 -10.96 -0.28 -12.98
C SER A 31 -11.70 -1.12 -11.94
N TYR A 32 -11.29 -1.04 -10.67
CA TYR A 32 -12.05 -1.65 -9.56
C TYR A 32 -13.29 -0.82 -9.18
N ASP A 33 -14.38 -1.49 -8.81
CA ASP A 33 -15.60 -0.87 -8.26
C ASP A 33 -15.31 -0.12 -6.97
N THR A 34 -14.50 -0.74 -6.11
CA THR A 34 -14.00 -0.16 -4.86
C THR A 34 -12.50 0.11 -4.98
N PRO A 35 -12.10 1.26 -5.57
CA PRO A 35 -10.69 1.61 -5.70
C PRO A 35 -10.05 1.87 -4.33
N MET A 36 -8.72 1.86 -4.29
CA MET A 36 -7.94 2.16 -3.07
C MET A 36 -8.19 1.19 -1.92
N MET A 37 -8.64 -0.02 -2.21
CA MET A 37 -8.81 -1.08 -1.23
C MET A 37 -7.55 -1.95 -1.16
N SER A 38 -7.23 -2.45 0.04
CA SER A 38 -6.14 -3.41 0.22
C SER A 38 -6.48 -4.76 -0.42
N GLY A 39 -5.46 -5.62 -0.55
CA GLY A 39 -5.65 -6.93 -1.16
C GLY A 39 -6.70 -7.79 -0.45
N ILE A 40 -6.75 -7.74 0.89
CA ILE A 40 -7.64 -8.60 1.67
C ILE A 40 -9.11 -8.17 1.63
N TYR A 41 -9.38 -6.87 1.49
CA TYR A 41 -10.76 -6.36 1.45
C TYR A 41 -11.38 -6.40 0.06
N ARG A 42 -10.56 -6.48 -1.02
CA ARG A 42 -11.08 -6.52 -2.40
C ARG A 42 -11.87 -7.77 -2.74
N ASN A 43 -11.59 -8.89 -2.08
CA ASN A 43 -12.26 -10.17 -2.28
C ASN A 43 -12.99 -10.59 -1.00
N ALA A 44 -13.70 -9.65 -0.38
CA ALA A 44 -14.31 -9.86 0.91
C ALA A 44 -15.51 -10.83 0.89
N ASP A 45 -16.07 -11.20 -0.27
CA ASP A 45 -17.13 -12.21 -0.48
C ASP A 45 -18.20 -12.27 0.63
N GLY A 46 -18.74 -11.11 1.05
CA GLY A 46 -19.80 -11.01 2.07
C GLY A 46 -19.34 -11.24 3.52
N LEU A 47 -18.04 -11.35 3.76
CA LEU A 47 -17.46 -11.51 5.10
C LEU A 47 -17.44 -10.19 5.86
N SER A 48 -17.67 -10.28 7.17
CA SER A 48 -17.49 -9.17 8.08
C SER A 48 -16.01 -8.79 8.23
N ILE A 49 -15.74 -7.55 8.63
CA ILE A 49 -14.38 -7.04 8.91
C ILE A 49 -13.65 -7.94 9.93
N ASN A 50 -14.36 -8.39 10.96
CA ASN A 50 -13.80 -9.26 11.99
C ASN A 50 -13.37 -10.63 11.42
N GLU A 51 -14.12 -11.18 10.48
CA GLU A 51 -13.76 -12.44 9.82
C GLU A 51 -12.56 -12.28 8.91
N LEU A 52 -12.48 -11.16 8.17
CA LEU A 52 -11.31 -10.85 7.33
C LEU A 52 -10.05 -10.68 8.19
N GLN A 53 -10.15 -9.99 9.33
CA GLN A 53 -9.03 -9.82 10.25
C GLN A 53 -8.58 -11.15 10.87
N LYS A 54 -9.51 -12.03 11.23
CA LYS A 54 -9.20 -13.40 11.70
C LYS A 54 -8.49 -14.21 10.63
N ARG A 55 -8.96 -14.14 9.37
CA ARG A 55 -8.33 -14.81 8.23
C ARG A 55 -6.92 -14.28 7.97
N GLU A 56 -6.74 -12.95 7.98
CA GLU A 56 -5.42 -12.34 7.84
C GLU A 56 -4.47 -12.86 8.91
N THR A 57 -4.88 -12.77 10.17
CA THR A 57 -4.07 -13.20 11.31
C THR A 57 -3.65 -14.67 11.18
N LYS A 58 -4.57 -15.53 10.75
CA LYS A 58 -4.29 -16.95 10.51
C LYS A 58 -3.21 -17.14 9.44
N TYR A 59 -3.37 -16.53 8.26
CA TYR A 59 -2.40 -16.68 7.18
C TYR A 59 -1.07 -15.99 7.46
N PHE A 60 -1.10 -14.85 8.13
CA PHE A 60 0.08 -14.13 8.56
C PHE A 60 0.92 -14.96 9.55
N ASN A 61 0.27 -15.63 10.51
CA ASN A 61 0.96 -16.53 11.44
C ASN A 61 1.51 -17.78 10.72
N LEU A 62 0.79 -18.32 9.74
CA LEU A 62 1.30 -19.41 8.90
C LEU A 62 2.53 -18.97 8.09
N PHE A 63 2.50 -17.77 7.51
CA PHE A 63 3.63 -17.18 6.81
C PHE A 63 4.86 -17.06 7.72
N LYS A 64 4.72 -16.46 8.92
CA LYS A 64 5.82 -16.38 9.89
C LYS A 64 6.40 -17.75 10.26
N LYS A 65 5.54 -18.76 10.47
CA LYS A 65 5.98 -20.13 10.73
C LYS A 65 6.82 -20.70 9.58
N LYS A 66 6.40 -20.48 8.33
CA LYS A 66 7.13 -20.92 7.13
C LYS A 66 8.47 -20.21 6.95
N VAL A 67 8.57 -18.95 7.35
CA VAL A 67 9.86 -18.24 7.35
C VAL A 67 10.80 -18.81 8.41
N VAL A 68 10.29 -19.05 9.63
CA VAL A 68 11.08 -19.65 10.72
C VAL A 68 11.53 -21.08 10.39
N SER A 69 10.70 -21.88 9.72
CA SER A 69 11.09 -23.22 9.24
C SER A 69 12.00 -23.20 8.01
N LYS A 70 12.30 -22.01 7.46
CA LYS A 70 13.10 -21.80 6.24
C LYS A 70 12.46 -22.37 4.96
N ASP A 71 11.14 -22.60 4.96
CA ASP A 71 10.39 -22.98 3.75
C ASP A 71 10.23 -21.80 2.78
N ILE A 72 10.30 -20.57 3.32
CA ILE A 72 10.20 -19.31 2.57
C ILE A 72 11.34 -18.40 3.02
N ILE A 73 12.00 -17.76 2.05
CA ILE A 73 13.04 -16.76 2.32
C ILE A 73 12.37 -15.41 2.52
N ALA A 74 12.56 -14.81 3.69
CA ALA A 74 12.21 -13.44 4.02
C ALA A 74 13.33 -12.84 4.88
N GLN A 75 13.50 -11.53 4.85
CA GLN A 75 14.44 -10.80 5.69
C GLN A 75 13.92 -10.75 7.12
N ASP A 76 14.83 -10.84 8.09
CA ASP A 76 14.46 -10.59 9.48
C ASP A 76 14.16 -9.10 9.70
N PRO A 77 13.17 -8.76 10.54
CA PRO A 77 12.94 -7.37 10.92
C PRO A 77 14.17 -6.81 11.63
N PHE A 78 14.45 -5.52 11.40
CA PHE A 78 15.60 -4.86 12.03
C PHE A 78 15.56 -5.02 13.57
N PRO A 79 16.67 -5.45 14.19
CA PRO A 79 16.74 -5.56 15.64
C PRO A 79 16.55 -4.18 16.28
N ASN A 80 15.89 -4.13 17.45
CA ASN A 80 15.62 -2.93 18.26
C ASN A 80 14.57 -1.93 17.74
N GLN A 81 13.67 -2.37 16.86
CA GLN A 81 12.50 -1.58 16.46
C GLN A 81 11.30 -1.80 17.40
N LEU A 82 10.40 -0.81 17.49
CA LEU A 82 9.11 -0.93 18.19
C LEU A 82 8.28 -2.08 17.59
N GLU A 83 7.44 -2.73 18.40
CA GLU A 83 6.73 -3.95 17.97
C GLU A 83 5.86 -3.74 16.72
N PHE A 84 5.23 -2.57 16.60
CA PHE A 84 4.43 -2.24 15.41
C PHE A 84 5.29 -2.13 14.14
N TYR A 85 6.55 -1.66 14.22
CA TYR A 85 7.45 -1.62 13.06
C TYR A 85 7.78 -3.03 12.59
N LYS A 86 7.98 -3.97 13.53
CA LYS A 86 8.22 -5.38 13.19
C LYS A 86 7.00 -5.99 12.50
N GLU A 87 5.80 -5.77 13.02
CA GLU A 87 4.57 -6.27 12.41
C GLU A 87 4.39 -5.70 11.00
N TRP A 88 4.58 -4.39 10.81
CA TRP A 88 4.51 -3.74 9.51
C TRP A 88 5.53 -4.31 8.53
N PHE A 89 6.78 -4.50 8.97
CA PHE A 89 7.83 -5.09 8.13
C PHE A 89 7.46 -6.51 7.69
N TRP A 90 6.93 -7.33 8.60
CA TRP A 90 6.43 -8.66 8.25
C TRP A 90 5.26 -8.64 7.27
N LEU A 91 4.30 -7.73 7.45
CA LEU A 91 3.17 -7.59 6.53
C LEU A 91 3.62 -7.13 5.14
N PHE A 92 4.57 -6.18 5.09
CA PHE A 92 5.18 -5.72 3.85
C PHE A 92 5.80 -6.90 3.09
N GLN A 93 6.62 -7.70 3.77
CA GLN A 93 7.24 -8.87 3.14
C GLN A 93 6.22 -9.93 2.70
N ALA A 94 5.21 -10.21 3.54
CA ALA A 94 4.14 -11.14 3.20
C ALA A 94 3.42 -10.71 1.92
N GLN A 95 3.14 -9.41 1.78
CA GLN A 95 2.49 -8.85 0.60
C GLN A 95 3.34 -8.97 -0.66
N HIS A 96 4.65 -8.76 -0.58
CA HIS A 96 5.57 -8.94 -1.71
C HIS A 96 5.68 -10.41 -2.16
N LEU A 97 5.42 -11.34 -1.23
CA LEU A 97 5.35 -12.77 -1.50
C LEU A 97 3.94 -13.24 -1.90
N GLY A 98 3.02 -12.30 -2.17
CA GLY A 98 1.70 -12.58 -2.71
C GLY A 98 0.60 -12.80 -1.68
N LEU A 99 0.89 -12.72 -0.37
CA LEU A 99 -0.15 -12.80 0.64
C LEU A 99 -1.01 -11.54 0.61
N LYS A 100 -2.33 -11.70 0.57
CA LYS A 100 -3.25 -10.56 0.65
C LYS A 100 -3.31 -10.05 2.09
N THR A 101 -2.81 -8.83 2.29
CA THR A 101 -2.78 -8.15 3.59
C THR A 101 -3.70 -6.93 3.58
N ARG A 102 -3.83 -6.30 4.75
CA ARG A 102 -4.51 -5.03 4.99
C ARG A 102 -3.73 -3.81 4.49
N LEU A 103 -2.45 -3.98 4.15
CA LEU A 103 -1.62 -2.89 3.66
C LEU A 103 -2.08 -2.42 2.26
N ILE A 104 -1.87 -1.13 2.02
CA ILE A 104 -2.13 -0.48 0.73
C ILE A 104 -0.81 0.09 0.24
N ASP A 105 -0.40 -0.31 -0.96
CA ASP A 105 0.83 0.18 -1.57
C ASP A 105 0.67 1.61 -2.08
N PHE A 106 1.50 2.49 -1.55
CA PHE A 106 1.86 3.77 -2.14
C PHE A 106 3.38 3.84 -2.24
N THR A 107 3.87 4.48 -3.30
CA THR A 107 5.30 4.67 -3.53
C THR A 107 5.59 6.13 -3.85
N VAL A 108 6.78 6.61 -3.48
CA VAL A 108 7.27 7.92 -3.91
C VAL A 108 7.83 7.89 -5.34
N ASP A 109 8.02 6.69 -5.90
CA ASP A 109 8.47 6.50 -7.28
C ASP A 109 7.27 6.28 -8.21
N MET A 110 7.01 7.30 -9.03
CA MET A 110 5.96 7.30 -10.05
C MET A 110 6.08 6.11 -11.02
N LYS A 111 7.29 5.67 -11.37
CA LYS A 111 7.52 4.58 -12.33
C LYS A 111 7.10 3.24 -11.75
N ILE A 112 7.34 3.01 -10.46
CA ILE A 112 6.90 1.80 -9.76
C ILE A 112 5.38 1.72 -9.73
N ALA A 113 4.71 2.83 -9.38
CA ALA A 113 3.25 2.89 -9.43
C ALA A 113 2.74 2.65 -10.87
N LEU A 114 3.41 3.18 -11.88
CA LEU A 114 2.97 3.02 -13.26
C LEU A 114 3.12 1.57 -13.71
N LEU A 115 4.22 0.91 -13.35
CA LEU A 115 4.41 -0.52 -13.57
C LEU A 115 3.24 -1.32 -12.99
N PHE A 116 2.82 -1.05 -11.75
CA PHE A 116 1.66 -1.74 -11.17
C PHE A 116 0.34 -1.47 -11.90
N ALA A 117 0.18 -0.31 -12.54
CA ALA A 117 -1.00 0.02 -13.32
C ALA A 117 -1.06 -0.68 -14.69
N VAL A 118 0.06 -1.18 -15.22
CA VAL A 118 0.11 -1.72 -16.60
C VAL A 118 0.70 -3.14 -16.73
N ASN A 119 1.33 -3.68 -15.68
CA ASN A 119 2.07 -4.95 -15.78
C ASN A 119 1.20 -6.22 -15.66
N GLN A 120 -0.12 -6.09 -15.46
CA GLN A 120 -0.99 -7.26 -15.34
C GLN A 120 -1.53 -7.64 -16.72
N TRP A 121 -0.84 -8.59 -17.37
CA TRP A 121 -1.22 -9.13 -18.69
C TRP A 121 -2.69 -9.59 -18.80
N LYS A 122 -3.30 -10.02 -17.69
CA LYS A 122 -4.72 -10.41 -17.64
C LYS A 122 -5.68 -9.25 -17.83
N ASP A 123 -5.21 -8.03 -17.57
CA ASP A 123 -5.97 -6.79 -17.60
C ASP A 123 -5.56 -5.89 -18.78
N ASP A 124 -4.79 -6.38 -19.77
CA ASP A 124 -4.27 -5.57 -20.91
C ASP A 124 -5.37 -4.92 -21.77
N ASN A 125 -6.58 -5.46 -21.75
CA ASN A 125 -7.74 -4.91 -22.45
C ASN A 125 -8.51 -3.87 -21.62
N GLU A 126 -8.07 -3.58 -20.40
CA GLU A 126 -8.67 -2.62 -19.49
C GLU A 126 -7.74 -1.44 -19.23
N ASN A 127 -8.31 -0.27 -18.98
CA ASN A 127 -7.51 0.88 -18.55
C ASN A 127 -7.15 0.72 -17.07
N GLY A 128 -5.85 0.68 -16.78
CA GLY A 128 -5.32 0.85 -15.43
C GLY A 128 -5.67 2.22 -14.84
N ARG A 129 -5.65 2.32 -13.51
CA ARG A 129 -5.82 3.58 -12.78
C ARG A 129 -4.51 3.98 -12.12
N PHE A 130 -4.16 5.24 -12.28
CA PHE A 130 -2.97 5.84 -11.67
C PHE A 130 -3.39 6.93 -10.70
N TRP A 131 -3.04 6.77 -9.43
CA TRP A 131 -3.40 7.67 -8.35
C TRP A 131 -2.22 8.55 -7.98
N ILE A 132 -2.46 9.86 -7.86
CA ILE A 132 -1.50 10.84 -7.34
C ILE A 132 -2.09 11.43 -6.06
N PHE A 133 -1.45 11.17 -4.93
CA PHE A 133 -1.79 11.73 -3.65
C PHE A 133 -0.77 12.82 -3.29
N ASN A 134 -1.23 14.07 -3.27
CA ASN A 134 -0.40 15.22 -2.90
C ASN A 134 -0.50 15.43 -1.38
N CYS A 135 0.62 15.26 -0.68
CA CYS A 135 0.74 15.58 0.74
C CYS A 135 1.36 16.96 0.89
N GLY A 136 0.56 17.93 1.33
CA GLY A 136 1.02 19.29 1.65
C GLY A 136 1.96 19.32 2.85
N GLU A 137 2.76 20.37 2.96
CA GLU A 137 3.70 20.53 4.09
C GLU A 137 3.01 20.67 5.45
N ASP A 138 1.77 21.17 5.45
CA ASP A 138 0.90 21.29 6.62
C ASP A 138 0.53 19.93 7.22
N ILE A 139 0.38 18.90 6.37
CA ILE A 139 -0.01 17.53 6.75
C ILE A 139 1.18 16.71 7.25
N LYS A 140 2.43 17.11 6.96
CA LYS A 140 3.63 16.42 7.46
C LYS A 140 3.62 16.42 8.99
N ILE A 141 3.44 15.24 9.59
CA ILE A 141 3.62 15.02 11.02
C ILE A 141 5.11 14.80 11.26
N THR A 142 5.76 15.77 11.88
CA THR A 142 7.12 15.66 12.39
C THR A 142 7.09 15.20 13.85
N GLU A 143 8.19 14.66 14.38
CA GLU A 143 8.28 14.30 15.82
C GLU A 143 7.91 15.46 16.75
N SER A 144 8.22 16.70 16.34
CA SER A 144 7.82 17.92 17.05
C SER A 144 6.30 18.15 17.07
N LYS A 145 5.59 17.79 15.99
CA LYS A 145 4.12 17.81 15.96
C LYS A 145 3.53 16.63 16.74
N TYR A 146 4.17 15.45 16.72
CA TYR A 146 3.70 14.24 17.40
C TYR A 146 3.56 14.43 18.92
N LYS A 147 4.54 15.09 19.57
CA LYS A 147 4.49 15.42 21.01
C LYS A 147 3.28 16.30 21.39
N LYS A 148 2.74 17.07 20.44
CA LYS A 148 1.58 17.95 20.66
C LYS A 148 0.25 17.19 20.70
N TYR A 149 0.18 16.01 20.06
CA TYR A 149 -1.03 15.17 20.02
C TYR A 149 -1.01 14.03 21.05
N SER A 150 0.14 13.75 21.67
CA SER A 150 0.29 12.67 22.66
C SER A 150 0.06 13.10 24.12
N ILE A 151 -0.58 14.24 24.38
CA ILE A 151 -1.04 14.63 25.72
C ILE A 151 -2.49 15.09 25.64
N GLN A 152 -3.38 14.12 25.50
CA GLN A 152 -4.77 14.18 25.98
C GLN A 152 -5.17 12.74 26.25
N THR A 153 -4.66 12.22 27.37
CA THR A 153 -5.12 10.97 27.96
C THR A 153 -6.58 11.19 28.38
N LEU A 154 -7.50 10.40 27.81
CA LEU A 154 -8.82 10.15 28.40
C LEU A 154 -8.68 9.29 29.66
#